data_AF-R5L331-F1
#
_entry.id   AF-R5L331-F1
#
_cell.length_a   1.000
_cell.length_b   1.000
_cell.length_c   1.000
_cell.angle_alpha   90.00
_cell.angle_beta   90.00
_cell.angle_gamma   90.00
#
_symmetry.space_group_name_H-M   'P 1'
#
loop_
_entity.id
_entity.type
_entity.pdbx_description
1 polymer ?
#
loop_
_entity_poly.entity_id
_entity_poly.type
_entity_poly.pdbx_seq_one_letter_code
_entity_poly.pdbx_strand_id
1 'polypeptide(L)' 'MGKHFFDFEDSDFAHSISDNMAIDSDGDLLMRMSDNMAMDMDSGELHIISGWSNDEDDD' A
#
# COMPACT_ATOMS: atom_id res chain seq x y z
N MET A 1 -9.00 -4.35 -11.07
CA MET A 1 -8.93 -2.89 -10.84
C MET A 1 -7.80 -2.64 -9.85
N GLY A 2 -7.05 -1.55 -9.95
CA GLY A 2 -6.04 -1.24 -8.93
C GLY A 2 -6.70 -1.09 -7.55
N LYS A 3 -6.12 -1.69 -6.53
CA LYS A 3 -6.60 -1.60 -5.15
C LYS A 3 -6.17 -0.27 -4.56
N HIS A 4 -7.07 0.36 -3.83
CA HIS A 4 -6.76 1.53 -3.03
C HIS A 4 -6.83 1.14 -1.56
N PHE A 5 -5.86 1.58 -0.78
CA PHE A 5 -5.83 1.40 0.66
C PHE A 5 -5.44 2.72 1.33
N PHE A 6 -5.86 2.87 2.58
CA PHE A 6 -5.59 4.06 3.36
C PHE A 6 -4.33 3.86 4.20
N ASP A 7 -3.45 4.84 4.20
CA ASP A 7 -2.32 4.92 5.11
C ASP A 7 -2.72 5.64 6.39
N PHE A 8 -2.60 4.97 7.54
CA PHE A 8 -2.95 5.57 8.82
C PHE A 8 -1.87 6.49 9.38
N GLU A 9 -0.62 6.35 8.92
CA GLU A 9 0.49 7.19 9.38
C GLU A 9 0.46 8.54 8.66
N ASP A 10 0.33 8.51 7.33
CA ASP A 10 0.29 9.73 6.50
C ASP A 10 -1.12 10.31 6.32
N SER A 11 -2.14 9.56 6.75
CA SER A 11 -3.55 9.93 6.62
C SER A 11 -3.97 10.18 5.16
N ASP A 12 -3.39 9.43 4.23
CA ASP A 12 -3.58 9.56 2.80
C ASP A 12 -4.04 8.23 2.15
N PHE A 13 -4.17 8.21 0.83
CA PHE A 13 -4.51 6.99 0.09
C PHE A 13 -3.38 6.59 -0.84
N ALA A 14 -3.06 5.31 -0.82
CA ALA A 14 -2.18 4.69 -1.79
C ALA A 14 -2.92 3.77 -2.75
N HIS A 15 -2.35 3.67 -3.95
CA HIS A 15 -2.88 2.89 -5.05
C HIS A 15 -1.90 1.79 -5.43
N SER A 16 -2.33 0.53 -5.37
CA SER A 16 -1.52 -0.60 -5.81
C SER A 16 -1.30 -0.51 -7.32
N ILE A 17 -0.03 -0.40 -7.72
CA ILE A 17 0.40 -0.47 -9.12
C ILE A 17 0.80 -1.89 -9.53
N SER A 18 1.05 -2.77 -8.54
CA SER A 18 1.27 -4.21 -8.70
C SER A 18 0.89 -4.97 -7.42
N ASP A 19 1.03 -6.29 -7.42
CA ASP A 19 0.70 -7.18 -6.29
C ASP A 19 1.45 -6.82 -4.98
N ASN A 20 2.65 -6.23 -5.12
CA ASN A 20 3.52 -5.88 -4.00
C ASN A 20 4.06 -4.44 -4.05
N MET A 21 3.66 -3.62 -5.03
CA MET A 21 4.05 -2.21 -5.11
C MET A 21 2.84 -1.30 -5.23
N ALA A 22 2.88 -0.17 -4.55
CA ALA A 22 1.88 0.87 -4.57
C ALA A 22 2.56 2.25 -4.67
N ILE A 23 1.77 3.23 -5.07
CA ILE A 23 2.16 4.64 -5.05
C ILE A 23 1.15 5.38 -4.18
N ASP A 24 1.63 6.20 -3.25
CA ASP A 24 0.77 7.03 -2.42
C ASP A 24 0.26 8.28 -3.16
N SER A 25 -0.45 9.16 -2.47
CA SER A 25 -0.97 10.38 -3.08
C SER A 25 0.09 11.46 -3.31
N ASP A 26 1.21 11.39 -2.58
CA ASP A 26 2.33 12.31 -2.68
C ASP A 26 3.35 11.90 -3.78
N GLY A 27 3.26 10.66 -4.23
CA GLY A 27 4.05 10.07 -5.30
C GLY A 27 5.17 9.14 -4.82
N ASP A 28 5.21 8.82 -3.53
CA ASP A 28 6.22 7.94 -2.94
C ASP A 28 5.85 6.47 -3.18
N LEU A 29 6.88 5.63 -3.28
CA LEU A 29 6.73 4.22 -3.64
C LEU A 29 6.66 3.36 -2.39
N LEU A 30 5.55 2.65 -2.24
CA LEU A 30 5.33 1.72 -1.14
C LEU A 30 5.48 0.27 -1.60
N MET A 31 6.10 -0.56 -0.76
CA MET A 31 6.23 -2.01 -0.95
C MET A 31 5.38 -2.76 0.07
N ARG A 32 4.60 -3.74 -0.38
CA ARG A 32 3.78 -4.59 0.50
C ARG A 32 4.68 -5.45 1.37
N MET A 33 4.57 -5.28 2.68
CA MET A 33 5.22 -6.14 3.68
C MET A 33 4.28 -7.19 4.25
N SER A 34 3.00 -6.84 4.38
CA SER A 34 1.93 -7.70 4.88
C SER A 34 0.59 -7.20 4.36
N ASP A 35 -0.50 -7.86 4.73
CA ASP A 35 -1.85 -7.43 4.38
C ASP A 35 -2.19 -6.06 4.99
N ASN A 36 -1.58 -5.68 6.11
CA ASN A 36 -1.85 -4.41 6.80
C ASN A 36 -0.59 -3.55 7.00
N MET A 37 0.51 -3.88 6.33
CA MET A 37 1.76 -3.12 6.43
C MET A 37 2.39 -2.92 5.07
N ALA A 38 2.82 -1.70 4.82
CA ALA A 38 3.65 -1.33 3.68
C ALA A 38 4.97 -0.70 4.16
N MET A 39 5.99 -0.69 3.32
CA MET A 39 7.24 -0.01 3.58
C MET A 39 7.46 1.06 2.52
N ASP A 40 7.79 2.27 2.94
CA ASP A 40 8.26 3.31 2.03
C ASP A 40 9.66 2.97 1.52
N MET A 41 9.84 2.98 0.19
CA MET A 41 11.11 2.70 -0.47
C MET A 41 12.10 3.87 -0.40
N ASP A 42 11.63 5.08 -0.17
CA ASP A 42 12.45 6.28 -0.08
C ASP A 42 13.02 6.48 1.33
N SER A 43 12.19 6.34 2.37
CA SER A 43 12.62 6.44 3.77
C SER A 43 13.02 5.10 4.41
N GLY A 44 12.44 3.99 3.97
CA GLY A 44 12.55 2.68 4.63
C GLY A 44 11.64 2.51 5.86
N GLU A 45 10.70 3.44 6.10
CA GLU A 45 9.76 3.38 7.21
C GLU A 45 8.61 2.40 6.94
N LEU A 46 8.00 1.88 8.03
CA LEU A 46 6.91 0.90 7.95
C LEU A 46 5.59 1.58 8.27
N HIS A 47 4.69 1.62 7.30
CA HIS A 47 3.40 2.26 7.43
C HIS A 47 2.30 1.23 7.70
N ILE A 48 1.37 1.58 8.57
CA ILE A 48 0.20 0.76 8.89
C ILE A 48 -0.94 1.17 7.96
N ILE A 49 -1.47 0.20 7.21
CA ILE A 49 -2.45 0.46 6.16
C ILE A 49 -3.77 -0.30 6.40
N SER A 50 -4.86 0.20 5.81
CA SER A 50 -6.21 -0.35 5.98
C SER A 50 -6.42 -1.76 5.44
N GLY A 51 -5.51 -2.25 4.60
CA GLY A 51 -5.62 -3.56 3.97
C GLY A 51 -5.20 -3.53 2.51
N TRP A 52 -4.09 -4.19 2.20
CA TRP A 52 -3.59 -4.46 0.85
C TRP A 52 -3.75 -5.94 0.54
N SER A 53 -5.01 -6.37 0.36
CA SER A 53 -5.32 -7.76 -0.01
C SER A 53 -4.76 -8.08 -1.40
N ASN A 54 -4.30 -9.32 -1.65
CA ASN A 54 -4.12 -9.83 -3.01
C ASN A 54 -5.52 -10.15 -3.58
N ASP A 55 -5.85 -9.79 -4.82
CA ASP A 55 -7.17 -10.13 -5.42
C ASP A 55 -7.18 -11.62 -5.81
N GLU A 56 -6.99 -12.51 -4.85
CA GLU A 56 -7.17 -13.96 -5.04
C GLU A 56 -8.47 -14.49 -4.41
N ASP A 57 -9.31 -13.60 -3.86
CA ASP A 57 -10.59 -13.92 -3.21
C ASP A 57 -11.81 -13.44 -4.02
N ASP A 58 -11.75 -13.48 -5.35
CA ASP A 58 -12.87 -13.15 -6.25
C ASP A 58 -13.19 -14.39 -7.13
N ASP A 59 -13.73 -15.44 -6.48
CA ASP A 59 -14.22 -16.71 -7.09
C ASP A 59 -15.74 -16.85 -6.89
#